data_AF-A0AAN1IFW1-F1
#
_entry.id   AF-A0AAN1IFW1-F1
#
_cell.length_a   1.000
_cell.length_b   1.000
_cell.length_c   1.000
_cell.angle_alpha   90.00
_cell.angle_beta   90.00
_cell.angle_gamma   90.00
#
_symmetry.space_group_name_H-M   'P 1'
#
loop_
_entity.id
_entity.type
_entity.pdbx_description
1 polymer ?
#
loop_
_entity_poly.entity_id
_entity_poly.type
_entity_poly.pdbx_seq_one_letter_code
_entity_poly.pdbx_strand_id
1 'polypeptide(L)'
;MFITTEPCQYCGSRQVEAPWTLCRDCRRVYAKTLHRLRRDMMLLQQVSRHAYKLGEPGAGGKPQGGAAPAPINLHAQDMLDQIEDGLQDMWNETGVESRPRWQTLLRDSPRRLPDLCRASRSGHWLTWLIHTCERIEPLVDRRPRTRRIIGVCPECGREVMAAKGESLLLCKCGNPINVAELRERTAEAVNRYHKTLTPTGCSEWLRDDYGLDVPAMTVKNWLRRGKLPSAKPIADDGYYEFDIRETVAMAMSVSKRQ
;
A
#
# COMPACT_ATOMS: atom_id res chain seq x y z
N MET A 1 22.95 38.70 -34.56
CA MET A 1 23.07 37.67 -33.51
C MET A 1 22.29 36.46 -33.96
N PHE A 2 22.97 35.36 -34.27
CA PHE A 2 22.28 34.08 -34.51
C PHE A 2 21.92 33.51 -33.14
N ILE A 3 20.63 33.41 -32.84
CA ILE A 3 20.18 32.72 -31.64
C ILE A 3 20.34 31.23 -31.94
N THR A 4 21.34 30.59 -31.35
CA THR A 4 21.49 29.13 -31.42
C THR A 4 20.40 28.50 -30.59
N THR A 5 19.45 27.86 -31.26
CA THR A 5 18.39 27.08 -30.64
C THR A 5 18.72 25.60 -30.72
N GLU A 6 18.63 24.92 -29.58
CA GLU A 6 18.83 23.47 -29.48
C GLU A 6 17.55 22.80 -28.98
N PRO A 7 17.27 21.55 -29.38
CA PRO A 7 16.14 20.81 -28.84
C PRO A 7 16.33 20.57 -27.33
N CYS A 8 15.23 20.65 -26.58
CA CYS A 8 15.20 20.36 -25.15
C CYS A 8 15.75 18.96 -24.87
N GLN A 9 16.77 18.84 -24.03
CA GLN A 9 17.45 17.58 -23.76
C GLN A 9 16.55 16.49 -23.14
N TYR A 10 15.47 16.88 -22.46
CA TYR A 10 14.54 15.92 -21.83
C TYR A 10 13.38 15.52 -22.75
N CYS A 11 12.67 16.49 -23.33
CA CYS A 11 11.45 16.19 -24.07
C CYS A 11 11.63 16.14 -25.59
N GLY A 12 12.73 16.69 -26.13
CA GLY A 12 13.02 16.76 -27.58
C GLY A 12 12.05 17.61 -28.42
N SER A 13 10.87 17.93 -27.91
CA SER A 13 9.75 18.50 -28.66
C SER A 13 9.75 20.03 -28.78
N ARG A 14 10.59 20.72 -28.00
CA ARG A 14 10.67 22.19 -27.99
C ARG A 14 12.11 22.64 -28.16
N GLN A 15 12.27 23.73 -28.91
CA GLN A 15 13.53 24.44 -29.02
C GLN A 15 13.80 25.27 -27.75
N VAL A 16 15.07 25.38 -27.39
CA VAL A 16 15.56 26.07 -26.20
C VAL A 16 16.70 26.99 -26.61
N GLU A 17 16.71 28.19 -26.04
CA GLU A 17 17.75 29.19 -26.29
C GLU A 17 18.85 29.10 -25.22
N ALA A 18 20.10 29.26 -25.65
CA ALA A 18 21.24 29.37 -24.74
C ALA A 18 21.00 30.50 -23.70
N PRO A 19 21.35 30.30 -22.42
CA PRO A 19 22.15 29.20 -21.86
C PRO A 19 21.32 28.00 -21.35
N TRP A 20 20.03 27.93 -21.64
CA TRP A 20 19.17 26.87 -21.11
C TRP A 20 19.28 25.59 -21.95
N THR A 21 19.29 24.45 -21.28
CA THR A 21 19.27 23.12 -21.94
C THR A 21 17.90 22.45 -21.86
N LEU A 22 17.00 23.00 -21.04
CA LEU A 22 15.64 22.50 -20.80
C LEU A 22 14.57 23.56 -21.08
N CYS A 23 13.45 23.12 -21.66
CA CYS A 23 12.29 23.98 -21.90
C CYS A 23 11.61 24.39 -20.57
N ARG A 24 10.76 25.43 -20.60
CA ARG A 24 10.08 25.97 -19.39
C ARG A 24 9.30 24.90 -18.61
N ASP A 25 8.65 23.96 -19.30
CA ASP A 25 7.85 22.93 -18.66
C ASP A 25 8.74 21.87 -18.00
N CYS A 26 9.80 21.42 -18.67
CA CYS A 26 10.78 20.51 -18.10
C CYS A 26 11.47 21.10 -16.87
N ARG A 27 11.78 22.41 -16.87
CA ARG A 27 12.32 23.11 -15.69
C ARG A 27 11.34 23.08 -14.50
N ARG A 28 10.03 23.22 -14.77
CA ARG A 28 8.99 23.09 -13.73
C ARG A 28 8.90 21.66 -13.20
N VAL A 29 9.01 20.65 -14.07
CA VAL A 29 9.07 19.24 -13.65
C VAL A 29 10.30 19.02 -12.77
N TYR A 30 11.47 19.49 -13.19
CA TYR A 30 12.71 19.41 -12.42
C TYR A 30 12.53 19.96 -11.00
N ALA A 31 12.01 21.18 -10.86
CA ALA A 31 11.75 21.79 -9.56
C ALA A 31 10.82 20.93 -8.68
N LYS A 32 9.74 20.40 -9.26
CA LYS A 32 8.79 19.52 -8.55
C LYS A 32 9.46 18.21 -8.12
N THR A 33 10.28 17.62 -8.98
CA THR A 33 10.97 16.36 -8.69
C THR A 33 12.00 16.54 -7.58
N LEU A 34 12.78 17.63 -7.58
CA LEU A 34 13.70 17.95 -6.47
C LEU A 34 12.96 18.15 -5.15
N HIS A 35 11.82 18.85 -5.18
CA HIS A 35 10.99 19.05 -4.00
C HIS A 35 10.42 17.72 -3.46
N ARG A 36 9.92 16.86 -4.36
CA ARG A 36 9.45 15.51 -4.02
C ARG A 36 10.59 14.69 -3.41
N LEU A 37 11.75 14.65 -4.06
CA LEU A 37 12.92 13.90 -3.61
C LEU A 37 13.34 14.31 -2.20
N ARG A 38 13.32 15.62 -1.88
CA ARG A 38 13.64 16.10 -0.53
C ARG A 38 12.76 15.47 0.54
N ARG A 39 11.46 15.38 0.28
CA ARG A 39 10.51 14.75 1.20
C ARG A 39 10.75 13.23 1.26
N ASP A 40 10.91 12.58 0.11
CA ASP A 40 11.06 11.13 0.03
C ASP A 40 12.38 10.67 0.68
N MET A 41 13.46 11.44 0.58
CA MET A 41 14.74 11.20 1.28
C MET A 41 14.64 11.34 2.81
N MET A 42 13.83 12.29 3.30
CA MET A 42 13.58 12.44 4.75
C MET A 42 12.85 11.23 5.31
N LEU A 43 11.87 10.72 4.56
CA LEU A 43 11.18 9.49 4.89
C LEU A 43 12.17 8.32 4.83
N LEU A 44 12.92 8.14 3.75
CA LEU A 44 13.89 7.05 3.63
C LEU A 44 14.92 7.02 4.79
N GLN A 45 15.38 8.18 5.28
CA GLN A 45 16.24 8.29 6.46
C GLN A 45 15.57 7.81 7.75
N GLN A 46 14.27 8.04 7.90
CA GLN A 46 13.53 7.49 9.03
C GLN A 46 13.37 5.94 8.88
N VAL A 47 13.34 5.37 7.65
CA VAL A 47 13.26 3.92 7.40
C VAL A 47 14.56 3.28 7.83
N SER A 48 15.68 3.89 7.42
CA SER A 48 17.01 3.40 7.75
C SER A 48 17.20 3.28 9.25
N ARG A 49 16.65 4.22 10.04
CA ARG A 49 16.70 4.21 11.50
C ARG A 49 15.68 3.30 12.18
N HIS A 50 14.89 2.53 11.43
CA HIS A 50 13.73 1.80 11.94
C HIS A 50 12.75 2.67 12.77
N ALA A 51 12.79 3.99 12.60
CA ALA A 51 11.94 4.92 13.33
C ALA A 51 10.46 4.76 12.96
N TYR A 52 10.19 4.11 11.83
CA TYR A 52 8.86 3.72 11.39
C TYR A 52 8.88 2.43 10.57
N LYS A 53 7.84 1.60 10.73
CA LYS A 53 7.61 0.38 9.93
C LYS A 53 6.44 0.63 8.98
N LEU A 54 6.68 0.50 7.68
CA LEU A 54 5.63 0.57 6.63
C LEU A 54 4.95 -0.78 6.34
N GLY A 55 5.50 -1.88 6.88
CA GLY A 55 4.91 -3.22 6.72
C GLY A 55 3.65 -3.40 7.57
N GLU A 56 2.74 -4.26 7.11
CA GLU A 56 1.60 -4.69 7.90
C GLU A 56 2.08 -5.29 9.25
N PRO A 57 1.46 -4.93 10.39
CA PRO A 57 1.64 -5.67 11.62
C PRO A 57 1.31 -7.16 11.38
N GLY A 58 2.32 -8.03 11.50
CA GLY A 58 2.17 -9.48 11.30
C GLY A 58 2.69 -10.06 9.98
N ALA A 59 3.23 -9.24 9.07
CA ALA A 59 3.94 -9.74 7.87
C ALA A 59 5.43 -10.07 8.12
N GLY A 60 5.91 -9.86 9.34
CA GLY A 60 7.21 -10.38 9.77
C GLY A 60 7.09 -11.89 9.95
N GLY A 61 7.75 -12.66 9.08
CA GLY A 61 7.89 -14.10 9.26
C GLY A 61 8.36 -14.42 10.69
N LYS A 62 7.89 -15.55 11.24
CA LYS A 62 8.41 -16.07 12.51
C LYS A 62 9.94 -15.97 12.49
N PRO A 63 10.59 -15.44 13.53
CA PRO A 63 12.04 -15.33 13.56
C PRO A 63 12.61 -16.73 13.37
N GLN A 64 13.14 -17.00 12.19
CA GLN A 64 14.02 -18.14 11.98
C GLN A 64 15.30 -17.79 12.74
N GLY A 65 15.60 -18.57 13.77
CA GLY A 65 16.66 -18.28 14.71
C GLY A 65 17.99 -17.96 14.03
N GLY A 66 18.72 -17.01 14.61
CA GLY A 66 20.09 -16.67 14.25
C GLY A 66 20.30 -15.18 14.06
N ALA A 67 20.85 -14.52 15.10
CA ALA A 67 21.20 -13.11 15.18
C ALA A 67 20.05 -12.09 15.32
N ALA A 68 20.28 -11.09 16.18
CA ALA A 68 19.41 -9.93 16.28
C ALA A 68 19.44 -9.15 14.96
N PRO A 69 18.29 -8.64 14.46
CA PRO A 69 18.28 -7.78 13.29
C PRO A 69 19.19 -6.57 13.51
N ALA A 70 19.86 -6.12 12.45
CA ALA A 70 20.74 -4.96 12.51
C ALA A 70 20.01 -3.74 13.11
N PRO A 71 20.71 -2.86 13.85
CA PRO A 71 20.10 -1.69 14.48
C PRO A 71 19.55 -0.67 13.47
N ILE A 72 19.93 -0.80 12.20
CA ILE A 72 19.48 0.01 11.08
C ILE A 72 19.08 -0.89 9.89
N ASN A 73 18.17 -0.39 9.06
CA ASN A 73 17.84 -1.01 7.77
C ASN A 73 18.95 -0.68 6.77
N LEU A 74 19.89 -1.62 6.60
CA LEU A 74 21.05 -1.49 5.71
C LEU A 74 20.63 -1.17 4.27
N HIS A 75 19.59 -1.81 3.74
CA HIS A 75 19.13 -1.56 2.37
C HIS A 75 18.64 -0.11 2.17
N ALA A 76 17.89 0.43 3.13
CA ALA A 76 17.46 1.82 3.09
C ALA A 76 18.64 2.79 3.25
N GLN A 77 19.65 2.41 4.03
CA GLN A 77 20.88 3.20 4.20
C GLN A 77 21.73 3.23 2.92
N ASP A 78 21.97 2.07 2.31
CA ASP A 78 22.70 1.98 1.04
C ASP A 78 22.02 2.80 -0.06
N MET A 79 20.69 2.81 -0.07
CA MET A 79 19.93 3.63 -1.01
C MET A 79 20.10 5.13 -0.74
N LEU A 80 20.10 5.58 0.52
CA LEU A 80 20.39 6.98 0.85
C LEU A 80 21.77 7.40 0.37
N ASP A 81 22.78 6.56 0.61
CA ASP A 81 24.17 6.85 0.26
C ASP A 81 24.34 6.92 -1.27
N GLN A 82 23.76 5.97 -2.02
CA GLN A 82 23.74 6.01 -3.51
C GLN A 82 23.08 7.27 -4.07
N ILE A 83 21.99 7.74 -3.45
CA ILE A 83 21.30 8.95 -3.90
C ILE A 83 22.11 10.19 -3.55
N GLU A 84 22.76 10.21 -2.38
CA GLU A 84 23.65 11.30 -1.98
C GLU A 84 24.82 11.44 -2.95
N ASP A 85 25.45 10.33 -3.36
CA ASP A 85 26.52 10.33 -4.36
C ASP A 85 26.04 10.88 -5.72
N GLY A 86 24.89 10.41 -6.21
CA GLY A 86 24.33 10.91 -7.46
C GLY A 86 23.90 12.38 -7.40
N LEU A 87 23.44 12.86 -6.25
CA LEU A 87 23.18 14.29 -6.03
C LEU A 87 24.50 15.08 -6.04
N GLN A 88 25.56 14.58 -5.43
CA GLN A 88 26.86 15.25 -5.46
C GLN A 88 27.39 15.37 -6.90
N ASP A 89 27.32 14.28 -7.68
CA ASP A 89 27.73 14.28 -9.09
C ASP A 89 26.92 15.29 -9.94
N MET A 90 25.61 15.34 -9.73
CA MET A 90 24.74 16.33 -10.38
C MET A 90 25.12 17.77 -10.04
N TRP A 91 25.49 18.02 -8.79
CA TRP A 91 25.87 19.37 -8.33
C TRP A 91 27.28 19.77 -8.76
N ASN A 92 28.19 18.81 -8.88
CA ASN A 92 29.54 19.05 -9.40
C ASN A 92 29.51 19.63 -10.83
N GLU A 93 28.52 19.26 -11.65
CA GLU A 93 28.35 19.85 -12.99
C GLU A 93 28.03 21.35 -12.97
N THR A 94 27.52 21.87 -11.85
CA THR A 94 27.26 23.31 -11.70
C THR A 94 28.47 24.09 -11.20
N GLY A 95 29.62 23.43 -11.01
CA GLY A 95 30.84 24.01 -10.46
C GLY A 95 30.86 24.10 -8.92
N VAL A 96 29.96 23.39 -8.23
CA VAL A 96 29.98 23.28 -6.77
C VAL A 96 30.85 22.09 -6.39
N GLU A 97 32.10 22.33 -6.00
CA GLU A 97 33.09 21.28 -5.68
C GLU A 97 32.95 20.69 -4.27
N SER A 98 32.18 21.32 -3.39
CA SER A 98 31.93 20.79 -2.05
C SER A 98 31.09 19.52 -2.12
N ARG A 99 31.34 18.54 -1.23
CA ARG A 99 30.48 17.37 -0.98
C ARG A 99 29.59 17.56 0.25
N PRO A 100 28.67 18.54 0.26
CA PRO A 100 27.79 18.71 1.40
C PRO A 100 26.77 17.56 1.42
N ARG A 101 26.25 17.28 2.60
CA ARG A 101 25.22 16.26 2.76
C ARG A 101 24.00 16.56 1.89
N TRP A 102 23.27 15.52 1.50
CA TRP A 102 22.06 15.64 0.67
C TRP A 102 21.04 16.65 1.23
N GLN A 103 20.96 16.83 2.56
CA GLN A 103 20.04 17.82 3.17
C GLN A 103 20.38 19.24 2.74
N THR A 104 21.67 19.57 2.65
CA THR A 104 22.14 20.89 2.20
C THR A 104 21.90 21.04 0.70
N LEU A 105 22.26 20.04 -0.11
CA LEU A 105 22.02 20.04 -1.55
C LEU A 105 20.54 20.27 -1.88
N LEU A 106 19.64 19.48 -1.27
CA LEU A 106 18.21 19.59 -1.54
C LEU A 106 17.57 20.84 -0.92
N ARG A 107 18.13 21.38 0.17
CA ARG A 107 17.70 22.68 0.73
C ARG A 107 18.02 23.83 -0.21
N ASP A 108 19.21 23.81 -0.80
CA ASP A 108 19.70 24.90 -1.66
C ASP A 108 19.24 24.75 -3.11
N SER A 109 18.63 23.61 -3.45
CA SER A 109 18.13 23.27 -4.79
C SER A 109 17.20 24.33 -5.42
N PRO A 110 16.28 25.01 -4.71
CA PRO A 110 15.45 26.04 -5.35
C PRO A 110 16.26 27.26 -5.81
N ARG A 111 17.30 27.63 -5.04
CA ARG A 111 18.18 28.76 -5.36
C ARG A 111 19.07 28.46 -6.56
N ARG A 112 19.50 27.20 -6.68
CA ARG A 112 20.47 26.72 -7.68
C ARG A 112 19.82 26.02 -8.87
N LEU A 113 18.49 25.92 -8.89
CA LEU A 113 17.72 25.35 -9.99
C LEU A 113 18.10 25.96 -11.36
N PRO A 114 18.36 27.28 -11.51
CA PRO A 114 18.81 27.83 -12.78
C PRO A 114 20.13 27.21 -13.26
N ASP A 115 21.09 27.02 -12.36
CA ASP A 115 22.41 26.44 -12.68
C ASP A 115 22.24 24.97 -13.10
N LEU A 116 21.43 24.22 -12.35
CA LEU A 116 21.09 22.81 -12.64
C LEU A 116 20.34 22.62 -13.97
N CYS A 117 19.62 23.64 -14.45
CA CYS A 117 18.89 23.62 -15.73
C CYS A 117 19.72 24.18 -16.91
N ARG A 118 20.92 24.70 -16.64
CA ARG A 118 21.90 25.15 -17.63
C ARG A 118 23.05 24.15 -17.76
N ALA A 119 23.19 23.23 -16.81
CA ALA A 119 24.21 22.17 -16.84
C ALA A 119 24.12 21.35 -18.13
N SER A 120 25.28 20.88 -18.60
CA SER A 120 25.43 20.17 -19.87
C SER A 120 24.58 18.91 -19.98
N ARG A 121 24.33 18.21 -18.87
CA ARG A 121 23.54 16.96 -18.84
C ARG A 121 22.23 17.11 -18.08
N SER A 122 21.63 18.29 -18.08
CA SER A 122 20.38 18.57 -17.34
C SER A 122 19.25 17.59 -17.66
N GLY A 123 19.11 17.16 -18.92
CA GLY A 123 18.11 16.16 -19.33
C GLY A 123 18.34 14.79 -18.69
N HIS A 124 19.59 14.34 -18.63
CA HIS A 124 19.98 13.08 -17.97
C HIS A 124 19.66 13.11 -16.48
N TRP A 125 20.03 14.19 -15.79
CA TRP A 125 19.77 14.34 -14.35
C TRP A 125 18.29 14.41 -14.03
N LEU A 126 17.48 15.06 -14.86
CA LEU A 126 16.03 15.04 -14.70
C LEU A 126 15.46 13.62 -14.77
N THR A 127 15.89 12.83 -15.75
CA THR A 127 15.50 11.41 -15.86
C THR A 127 15.97 10.60 -14.65
N TRP A 128 17.22 10.78 -14.23
CA TRP A 128 17.77 10.13 -13.04
C TRP A 128 16.98 10.46 -11.78
N LEU A 129 16.61 11.73 -11.56
CA LEU A 129 15.80 12.17 -10.42
C LEU A 129 14.41 11.54 -10.42
N ILE A 130 13.77 11.42 -11.58
CA ILE A 130 12.44 10.79 -11.72
C ILE A 130 12.53 9.31 -11.35
N HIS A 131 13.46 8.56 -11.97
CA HIS A 131 13.66 7.14 -11.65
C HIS A 131 14.06 6.93 -10.19
N THR A 132 14.83 7.85 -9.62
CA THR A 132 15.19 7.82 -8.20
C THR A 132 13.96 7.97 -7.32
N CYS A 133 13.07 8.92 -7.61
CA CYS A 133 11.81 9.06 -6.88
C CYS A 133 10.92 7.81 -7.01
N GLU A 134 10.86 7.19 -8.19
CA GLU A 134 10.11 5.95 -8.44
C GLU A 134 10.70 4.74 -7.69
N ARG A 135 12.03 4.66 -7.57
CA ARG A 135 12.72 3.62 -6.80
C ARG A 135 12.45 3.75 -5.29
N ILE A 136 12.41 4.97 -4.78
CA ILE A 136 12.18 5.24 -3.34
C ILE A 136 10.70 5.05 -3.00
N GLU A 137 9.78 5.36 -3.92
CA GLU A 137 8.32 5.36 -3.68
C GLU A 137 7.81 4.09 -2.99
N PRO A 138 8.15 2.85 -3.41
CA PRO A 138 7.79 1.61 -2.71
C PRO A 138 8.22 1.52 -1.25
N LEU A 139 9.32 2.20 -0.87
CA LEU A 139 9.92 2.15 0.47
C LEU A 139 9.41 3.28 1.38
N VAL A 140 8.73 4.29 0.84
CA VAL A 140 8.26 5.46 1.60
C VAL A 140 6.75 5.69 1.50
N ASP A 141 6.09 5.17 0.46
CA ASP A 141 4.66 5.35 0.23
C ASP A 141 3.83 4.52 1.22
N ARG A 142 2.85 5.19 1.85
CA ARG A 142 1.88 4.61 2.80
C ARG A 142 0.71 3.95 2.11
N ARG A 143 0.59 3.96 0.77
CA ARG A 143 -0.56 3.34 0.10
C ARG A 143 -0.57 1.84 0.38
N PRO A 144 -1.55 1.34 1.14
CA PRO A 144 -1.72 -0.09 1.30
C PRO A 144 -2.13 -0.64 -0.06
N ARG A 145 -1.26 -1.47 -0.64
CA ARG A 145 -1.42 -2.03 -1.99
C ARG A 145 -2.70 -2.84 -2.18
N THR A 146 -3.39 -3.21 -1.10
CA THR A 146 -4.72 -3.82 -1.15
C THR A 146 -5.69 -3.11 -0.20
N ARG A 147 -6.63 -2.35 -0.74
CA ARG A 147 -7.83 -1.91 -0.01
C ARG A 147 -8.90 -2.95 -0.23
N ARG A 148 -9.47 -3.49 0.85
CA ARG A 148 -10.52 -4.52 0.79
C ARG A 148 -11.85 -3.88 1.10
N ILE A 149 -12.93 -4.35 0.47
CA ILE A 149 -14.29 -3.95 0.83
C ILE A 149 -14.56 -4.44 2.25
N ILE A 150 -15.00 -3.53 3.10
CA ILE A 150 -15.28 -3.79 4.52
C ILE A 150 -16.77 -3.77 4.81
N GLY A 151 -17.51 -2.92 4.11
CA GLY A 151 -18.95 -2.76 4.26
C GLY A 151 -19.45 -1.58 3.44
N VAL A 152 -20.69 -1.17 3.69
CA VAL A 152 -21.32 0.00 3.06
C VAL A 152 -21.43 1.15 4.05
N CYS A 153 -21.26 2.38 3.54
CA CYS A 153 -21.45 3.58 4.34
C CYS A 153 -22.91 3.65 4.82
N PRO A 154 -23.18 3.92 6.12
CA PRO A 154 -24.55 4.00 6.63
C PRO A 154 -25.35 5.17 6.08
N GLU A 155 -24.67 6.25 5.69
CA GLU A 155 -25.30 7.49 5.21
C GLU A 155 -25.63 7.44 3.72
N CYS A 156 -24.69 6.95 2.89
CA CYS A 156 -24.82 7.02 1.42
C CYS A 156 -24.86 5.67 0.71
N GLY A 157 -24.80 4.55 1.44
CA GLY A 157 -24.85 3.19 0.89
C GLY A 157 -23.64 2.79 0.02
N ARG A 158 -22.66 3.66 -0.17
CA ARG A 158 -21.49 3.40 -1.01
C ARG A 158 -20.54 2.41 -0.35
N GLU A 159 -19.94 1.54 -1.15
CA GLU A 159 -18.90 0.60 -0.70
C GLU A 159 -17.71 1.33 -0.09
N VAL A 160 -17.32 0.88 1.09
CA VAL A 160 -16.19 1.41 1.85
C VAL A 160 -15.07 0.40 1.78
N MET A 161 -13.98 0.82 1.16
CA MET A 161 -12.74 0.05 1.11
C MET A 161 -11.74 0.64 2.09
N ALA A 162 -11.17 -0.19 2.97
CA ALA A 162 -10.09 0.24 3.84
C ALA A 162 -8.93 -0.76 3.84
N ALA A 163 -7.78 -0.27 4.28
CA ALA A 163 -6.59 -1.06 4.48
C ALA A 163 -6.68 -1.94 5.73
N LYS A 164 -5.77 -2.91 5.83
CA LYS A 164 -5.55 -3.63 7.08
C LYS A 164 -4.83 -2.71 8.08
N GLY A 165 -5.50 -2.36 9.18
CA GLY A 165 -4.98 -1.48 10.24
C GLY A 165 -5.42 -0.01 10.16
N GLU A 166 -6.21 0.38 9.15
CA GLU A 166 -6.82 1.71 9.06
C GLU A 166 -8.01 1.78 10.03
N SER A 167 -8.00 2.74 10.96
CA SER A 167 -9.03 2.86 12.02
C SER A 167 -10.13 3.85 11.68
N LEU A 168 -9.82 4.94 10.98
CA LEU A 168 -10.75 6.02 10.65
C LEU A 168 -10.63 6.40 9.17
N LEU A 169 -11.76 6.48 8.48
CA LEU A 169 -11.84 6.82 7.07
C LEU A 169 -12.94 7.84 6.82
N LEU A 170 -12.68 8.88 6.02
CA LEU A 170 -13.72 9.79 5.56
C LEU A 170 -14.36 9.24 4.29
N CYS A 171 -15.66 8.97 4.34
CA CYS A 171 -16.41 8.60 3.14
C CYS A 171 -16.45 9.77 2.16
N LYS A 172 -16.68 9.49 0.87
CA LYS A 172 -16.88 10.53 -0.15
C LYS A 172 -18.10 11.43 0.12
N CYS A 173 -19.07 10.97 0.91
CA CYS A 173 -20.21 11.79 1.36
C CYS A 173 -19.88 12.69 2.55
N GLY A 174 -18.65 12.66 3.07
CA GLY A 174 -18.23 13.47 4.22
C GLY A 174 -18.39 12.77 5.58
N ASN A 175 -19.06 11.61 5.64
CA ASN A 175 -19.23 10.88 6.90
C ASN A 175 -17.91 10.26 7.40
N PRO A 176 -17.46 10.55 8.64
CA PRO A 176 -16.37 9.81 9.28
C PRO A 176 -16.81 8.39 9.63
N ILE A 177 -16.07 7.41 9.13
CA ILE A 177 -16.33 5.98 9.32
C ILE A 177 -15.24 5.40 10.20
N ASN A 178 -15.65 4.83 11.34
CA ASN A 178 -14.82 3.94 12.11
C ASN A 178 -14.80 2.57 11.45
N VAL A 179 -13.62 2.15 11.00
CA VAL A 179 -13.45 0.92 10.22
C VAL A 179 -13.68 -0.33 11.07
N ALA A 180 -13.33 -0.30 12.36
CA ALA A 180 -13.54 -1.43 13.26
C ALA A 180 -15.04 -1.65 13.52
N GLU A 181 -15.76 -0.57 13.81
CA GLU A 181 -17.21 -0.58 14.03
C GLU A 181 -17.97 -1.00 12.77
N LEU A 182 -17.55 -0.52 11.59
CA LEU A 182 -18.17 -0.94 10.34
C LEU A 182 -17.97 -2.44 10.06
N ARG A 183 -16.79 -2.99 10.36
CA ARG A 183 -16.53 -4.44 10.25
C ARG A 183 -17.42 -5.25 11.17
N GLU A 184 -17.57 -4.81 12.41
CA GLU A 184 -18.39 -5.47 13.41
C GLU A 184 -19.86 -5.43 13.00
N ARG A 185 -20.38 -4.25 12.63
CA ARG A 185 -21.75 -4.10 12.16
C ARG A 185 -22.05 -4.89 10.87
N THR A 186 -21.11 -4.93 9.93
CA THR A 186 -21.26 -5.76 8.72
C THR A 186 -21.19 -7.25 9.05
N ALA A 187 -20.32 -7.66 9.99
CA ALA A 187 -20.28 -9.03 10.47
C ALA A 187 -21.59 -9.41 11.19
N GLU A 188 -22.13 -8.57 12.06
CA GLU A 188 -23.42 -8.77 12.73
C GLU A 188 -24.60 -8.78 11.75
N ALA A 189 -24.58 -7.93 10.72
CA ALA A 189 -25.61 -7.95 9.68
C ALA A 189 -25.58 -9.24 8.85
N VAL A 190 -24.38 -9.77 8.56
CA VAL A 190 -24.22 -11.06 7.86
C VAL A 190 -24.57 -12.23 8.78
N ASN A 191 -24.14 -12.20 10.04
CA ASN A 191 -24.43 -13.23 11.03
C ASN A 191 -25.92 -13.28 11.40
N ARG A 192 -26.69 -12.20 11.19
CA ARG A 192 -28.16 -12.22 11.37
C ARG A 192 -28.87 -13.15 10.38
N TYR A 193 -28.25 -13.51 9.26
CA TYR A 193 -28.83 -14.48 8.34
C TYR A 193 -28.56 -15.89 8.84
N HIS A 194 -29.53 -16.40 9.58
CA HIS A 194 -29.57 -17.78 10.04
C HIS A 194 -30.50 -18.59 9.15
N LYS A 195 -30.16 -19.86 8.91
CA LYS A 195 -31.03 -20.80 8.22
C LYS A 195 -31.39 -21.94 9.17
N THR A 196 -32.68 -22.12 9.40
CA THR A 196 -33.19 -23.19 10.26
C THR A 196 -33.35 -24.46 9.45
N LEU A 197 -32.52 -25.46 9.73
CA LEU A 197 -32.48 -26.72 8.98
C LEU A 197 -32.21 -27.89 9.92
N THR A 198 -32.55 -29.10 9.48
CA THR A 198 -31.99 -30.31 10.10
C THR A 198 -30.54 -30.50 9.62
N PRO A 199 -29.71 -31.29 10.31
CA PRO A 199 -28.36 -31.60 9.83
C PRO A 199 -28.33 -32.21 8.42
N THR A 200 -29.38 -32.94 8.04
CA THR A 200 -29.55 -33.46 6.67
C THR A 200 -29.90 -32.34 5.70
N GLY A 201 -30.85 -31.47 6.04
CA GLY A 201 -31.20 -30.31 5.20
C GLY A 201 -30.04 -29.31 5.06
N CYS A 202 -29.15 -29.21 6.04
CA CYS A 202 -27.92 -28.41 5.96
C CYS A 202 -26.93 -28.97 4.92
N SER A 203 -26.80 -30.30 4.85
CA SER A 203 -25.97 -30.99 3.86
C SER A 203 -26.51 -30.80 2.43
N GLU A 204 -27.82 -30.93 2.25
CA GLU A 204 -28.50 -30.66 0.97
C GLU A 204 -28.35 -29.20 0.56
N TRP A 205 -28.58 -28.29 1.50
CA TRP A 205 -28.41 -26.85 1.27
C TRP A 205 -26.99 -26.48 0.83
N LEU A 206 -25.96 -27.01 1.47
CA LEU A 206 -24.56 -26.75 1.10
C LEU A 206 -24.22 -27.27 -0.30
N ARG A 207 -24.79 -28.42 -0.68
CA ARG A 207 -24.63 -28.99 -2.01
C ARG A 207 -25.34 -28.17 -3.08
N ASP A 208 -26.59 -27.80 -2.83
CA ASP A 208 -27.46 -27.20 -3.85
C ASP A 208 -27.16 -25.70 -4.06
N ASP A 209 -26.93 -24.93 -2.99
CA ASP A 209 -26.69 -23.47 -3.10
C ASP A 209 -25.21 -23.13 -3.33
N TYR A 210 -24.27 -23.97 -2.86
CA TYR A 210 -22.82 -23.67 -2.87
C TYR A 210 -21.95 -24.71 -3.56
N GLY A 211 -22.51 -25.84 -4.01
CA GLY A 211 -21.74 -26.92 -4.65
C GLY A 211 -20.77 -27.63 -3.70
N LEU A 212 -20.96 -27.51 -2.38
CA LEU A 212 -20.08 -28.10 -1.37
C LEU A 212 -20.63 -29.45 -0.91
N ASP A 213 -20.05 -30.54 -1.41
CA ASP A 213 -20.50 -31.90 -1.06
C ASP A 213 -19.99 -32.32 0.33
N VAL A 214 -20.82 -32.05 1.35
CA VAL A 214 -20.53 -32.41 2.73
C VAL A 214 -21.59 -33.42 3.20
N PRO A 215 -21.20 -34.65 3.60
CA PRO A 215 -22.16 -35.62 4.11
C PRO A 215 -22.88 -35.13 5.37
N ALA A 216 -24.18 -35.42 5.51
CA ALA A 216 -24.98 -35.07 6.69
C ALA A 216 -24.37 -35.56 8.02
N MET A 217 -23.68 -36.72 8.01
CA MET A 217 -22.97 -37.24 9.18
C MET A 217 -21.81 -36.34 9.61
N THR A 218 -21.15 -35.66 8.66
CA THR A 218 -20.09 -34.69 8.93
C THR A 218 -20.66 -33.45 9.63
N VAL A 219 -21.82 -32.96 9.19
CA VAL A 219 -22.55 -31.86 9.84
C VAL A 219 -22.96 -32.23 11.27
N LYS A 220 -23.51 -33.44 11.48
CA LYS A 220 -23.82 -33.96 12.84
C LYS A 220 -22.57 -34.03 13.73
N ASN A 221 -21.43 -34.44 13.17
CA ASN A 221 -20.15 -34.48 13.89
C ASN A 221 -19.63 -33.07 14.23
N TRP A 222 -19.88 -32.06 13.40
CA TRP A 222 -19.53 -30.66 13.73
C TRP A 222 -20.31 -30.15 14.92
N LEU A 223 -21.62 -30.40 14.95
CA LEU A 223 -22.49 -30.05 16.07
C LEU A 223 -22.04 -30.77 17.36
N ARG A 224 -21.84 -32.10 17.29
CA ARG A 224 -21.41 -32.90 18.46
C ARG A 224 -20.05 -32.45 19.02
N ARG A 225 -19.14 -31.99 18.16
CA ARG A 225 -17.79 -31.54 18.55
C ARG A 225 -17.73 -30.04 18.87
N GLY A 226 -18.86 -29.33 18.87
CA GLY A 226 -18.91 -27.89 19.16
C GLY A 226 -18.14 -27.04 18.14
N LYS A 227 -18.00 -27.50 16.90
CA LYS A 227 -17.29 -26.77 15.83
C LYS A 227 -18.11 -25.64 15.20
N LEU A 228 -19.42 -25.63 15.49
CA LEU A 228 -20.35 -24.57 15.11
C LEU A 228 -20.94 -23.96 16.40
N PRO A 229 -20.18 -23.16 17.16
CA PRO A 229 -20.63 -22.53 18.39
C PRO A 229 -21.88 -21.66 18.23
N SER A 230 -22.16 -21.12 17.05
CA SER A 230 -23.36 -20.31 16.81
C SER A 230 -24.60 -21.15 16.52
N ALA A 231 -24.46 -22.47 16.32
CA ALA A 231 -25.58 -23.33 16.02
C ALA A 231 -26.43 -23.63 17.26
N LYS A 232 -27.70 -23.23 17.24
CA LYS A 232 -28.63 -23.43 18.36
C LYS A 232 -29.72 -24.42 17.99
N PRO A 233 -30.03 -25.42 18.85
CA PRO A 233 -31.18 -26.28 18.62
C PRO A 233 -32.48 -25.45 18.79
N ILE A 234 -33.36 -25.54 17.80
CA ILE A 234 -34.71 -24.96 17.84
C ILE A 234 -35.66 -26.12 18.12
N ALA A 235 -36.00 -26.31 19.40
CA ALA A 235 -36.85 -27.40 19.92
C ALA A 235 -36.27 -28.82 19.82
N ASP A 236 -36.92 -29.78 20.49
CA ASP A 236 -36.52 -31.20 20.57
C ASP A 236 -36.71 -31.98 19.25
N ASP A 237 -37.19 -31.33 18.19
CA ASP A 237 -37.49 -31.94 16.87
C ASP A 237 -36.28 -32.04 15.94
N GLY A 238 -35.06 -31.77 16.43
CA GLY A 238 -33.81 -31.99 15.69
C GLY A 238 -33.47 -30.91 14.65
N TYR A 239 -34.12 -29.75 14.71
CA TYR A 239 -33.79 -28.56 13.92
C TYR A 239 -32.73 -27.70 14.61
N TYR A 240 -31.87 -27.09 13.80
CA TYR A 240 -30.82 -26.19 14.26
C TYR A 240 -30.87 -24.89 13.48
N GLU A 241 -30.66 -23.79 14.19
CA GLU A 241 -30.37 -22.48 13.64
C GLU A 241 -28.90 -22.44 13.22
N PHE A 242 -28.62 -22.48 11.91
CA PHE A 242 -27.24 -22.40 11.41
C PHE A 242 -26.90 -20.98 10.99
N ASP A 243 -25.79 -20.43 11.50
CA ASP A 243 -25.16 -19.25 10.92
C ASP A 243 -24.60 -19.61 9.53
N ILE A 244 -25.06 -18.89 8.50
CA ILE A 244 -24.72 -19.21 7.10
C ILE A 244 -23.21 -19.11 6.87
N ARG A 245 -22.55 -18.09 7.41
CA ARG A 245 -21.13 -17.82 7.16
C ARG A 245 -20.26 -18.85 7.85
N GLU A 246 -20.55 -19.15 9.13
CA GLU A 246 -19.81 -20.14 9.91
C GLU A 246 -19.92 -21.53 9.28
N THR A 247 -21.13 -21.91 8.86
CA THR A 247 -21.41 -23.21 8.27
C THR A 247 -20.73 -23.38 6.91
N VAL A 248 -20.81 -22.36 6.04
CA VAL A 248 -20.13 -22.37 4.74
C VAL A 248 -18.61 -22.34 4.89
N ALA A 249 -18.06 -21.55 5.82
CA ALA A 249 -16.61 -21.51 6.08
C ALA A 249 -16.09 -22.88 6.57
N MET A 250 -16.85 -23.56 7.45
CA MET A 250 -16.54 -24.90 7.91
C MET A 250 -16.55 -25.90 6.76
N ALA A 251 -17.57 -25.85 5.90
CA ALA A 251 -17.68 -26.71 4.72
C ALA A 251 -16.52 -26.52 3.73
N MET A 252 -16.14 -25.28 3.42
CA MET A 252 -14.96 -25.00 2.59
C MET A 252 -13.66 -25.54 3.21
N SER A 253 -13.54 -25.52 4.53
CA SER A 253 -12.34 -26.03 5.23
C SER A 253 -12.20 -27.56 5.14
N VAL A 254 -13.30 -28.28 4.95
CA VAL A 254 -13.33 -29.73 4.77
C VAL A 254 -13.12 -30.10 3.31
N SER A 255 -13.77 -29.39 2.38
CA SER A 255 -13.59 -29.60 0.94
C SER A 255 -12.14 -29.36 0.47
N LYS A 256 -11.43 -28.38 1.02
CA LYS A 256 -9.99 -28.14 0.70
C LYS A 256 -9.02 -29.22 1.21
N ARG A 257 -9.48 -30.16 2.04
CA ARG A 257 -8.64 -31.23 2.60
C ARG A 257 -8.82 -32.57 1.88
N GLN A 258 -9.80 -32.67 0.99
CA GLN A 258 -9.99 -33.78 0.06
C GLN A 258 -9.28 -33.47 -1.25
#